data_AF-A0A521W5R5-F1
#
_entry.id   AF-A0A521W5R5-F1
#
_cell.length_a   1.000
_cell.length_b   1.000
_cell.length_c   1.000
_cell.angle_alpha   90.00
_cell.angle_beta   90.00
_cell.angle_gamma   90.00
#
_symmetry.space_group_name_H-M   'P 1'
#
loop_
_entity.id
_entity.type
_entity.pdbx_description
1 polymer ?
#
loop_
_entity_poly.entity_id
_entity_poly.type
_entity_poly.pdbx_seq_one_letter_code
_entity_poly.pdbx_strand_id
1 'polypeptide(L)'
;MVGTRRRSGRYCRPIVGPGSRSERATVDYLYSLYDALVSINVPGDKARAVIDAMERDMGTTLATKVDLQILRQDGENRFAMLAGDIAALRADLTREIGLSRSDAARESALLRREMDGFRGEVAKEFDGFRGEVAKEFDGFRGEVAKEFASVRKEFGGFRGEVAKEFESVRKEMDGFRTEVTREFGLVRQEMQVLRGDLGRDMEALRLTMTVRLGSMLIVAVGVMLTVLRAWL
;
A
#
# COMPACT_ATOMS: atom_id res chain seq x y z
N MET A 1 57.80 -54.27 2.53
CA MET A 1 56.97 -54.50 1.32
C MET A 1 57.24 -53.33 0.38
N VAL A 2 58.16 -53.48 -0.59
CA VAL A 2 57.91 -53.89 -1.99
C VAL A 2 56.88 -52.96 -2.65
N GLY A 3 57.13 -52.24 -3.75
CA GLY A 3 58.29 -52.21 -4.62
C GLY A 3 58.16 -51.11 -5.69
N THR A 4 59.32 -50.77 -6.24
CA THR A 4 59.59 -49.85 -7.36
C THR A 4 59.07 -50.36 -8.71
N ARG A 5 58.75 -49.46 -9.65
CA ARG A 5 58.96 -49.69 -11.09
C ARG A 5 59.49 -48.46 -11.83
N ARG A 6 60.70 -48.64 -12.36
CA ARG A 6 61.40 -47.86 -13.40
C ARG A 6 60.58 -47.72 -14.69
N ARG A 7 60.83 -46.67 -15.48
CA ARG A 7 61.21 -46.80 -16.90
C ARG A 7 62.15 -45.68 -17.36
N SER A 8 63.21 -46.13 -18.01
CA SER A 8 64.31 -45.40 -18.65
C SER A 8 64.12 -45.37 -20.16
N GLY A 9 64.60 -44.32 -20.85
CA GLY A 9 64.78 -44.31 -22.30
C GLY A 9 65.70 -43.19 -22.76
N ARG A 10 66.96 -43.52 -23.07
CA ARG A 10 67.92 -42.71 -23.83
C ARG A 10 67.78 -43.03 -25.32
N TYR A 11 68.20 -42.12 -26.22
CA TYR A 11 68.97 -42.28 -27.49
C TYR A 11 68.92 -40.94 -28.27
N CYS A 12 70.03 -40.18 -28.36
CA CYS A 12 71.05 -40.07 -29.43
C CYS A 12 70.73 -39.05 -30.56
N ARG A 13 71.62 -38.05 -30.71
CA ARG A 13 71.74 -37.08 -31.83
C ARG A 13 72.37 -37.72 -33.08
N PRO A 14 72.31 -37.02 -34.24
CA PRO A 14 73.59 -36.60 -34.84
C PRO A 14 73.61 -35.16 -35.38
N ILE A 15 74.83 -34.69 -35.63
CA ILE A 15 75.27 -33.36 -36.07
C ILE A 15 75.88 -33.51 -37.47
N VAL A 16 75.49 -32.68 -38.45
CA VAL A 16 76.18 -32.38 -39.73
C VAL A 16 75.64 -30.99 -40.14
N GLY A 17 76.35 -29.88 -40.32
CA GLY A 17 77.63 -29.52 -40.95
C GLY A 17 77.33 -28.31 -41.88
N PRO A 18 78.04 -27.16 -41.83
CA PRO A 18 77.63 -25.98 -42.61
C PRO A 18 78.26 -25.99 -44.01
N GLY A 19 77.42 -26.04 -45.05
CA GLY A 19 77.82 -25.91 -46.44
C GLY A 19 77.74 -24.46 -46.92
N SER A 20 78.86 -23.73 -46.86
CA SER A 20 79.04 -22.46 -47.56
C SER A 20 79.48 -22.71 -49.01
N ARG A 21 78.60 -22.52 -49.99
CA ARG A 21 78.96 -22.26 -51.41
C ARG A 21 77.71 -21.88 -52.21
N SER A 22 77.51 -20.60 -52.48
CA SER A 22 76.44 -20.17 -53.39
C SER A 22 76.73 -18.89 -54.19
N GLU A 23 77.96 -18.35 -54.17
CA GLU A 23 78.29 -17.15 -54.96
C GLU A 23 79.12 -17.43 -56.23
N ARG A 24 79.55 -18.68 -56.45
CA ARG A 24 80.37 -19.04 -57.63
C ARG A 24 79.61 -19.81 -58.73
N ALA A 25 78.32 -20.07 -58.56
CA ALA A 25 77.57 -21.01 -59.40
C ALA A 25 76.82 -20.38 -60.59
N THR A 26 76.54 -19.09 -60.56
CA THR A 26 75.74 -18.43 -61.61
C THR A 26 76.53 -18.14 -62.88
N VAL A 27 77.83 -17.83 -62.77
CA VAL A 27 78.69 -17.55 -63.94
C VAL A 27 79.05 -18.84 -64.69
N ASP A 28 79.18 -19.97 -63.99
CA ASP A 28 79.51 -21.27 -64.59
C ASP A 28 78.34 -21.89 -65.39
N TYR A 29 77.09 -21.57 -65.04
CA TYR A 29 75.90 -22.15 -65.69
C TYR A 29 75.68 -21.65 -67.13
N LEU A 30 75.94 -20.36 -67.38
CA LEU A 30 75.81 -19.77 -68.73
C LEU A 30 76.91 -20.28 -69.67
N TYR A 31 78.14 -20.42 -69.15
CA TYR A 31 79.25 -21.00 -69.89
C TYR A 31 79.05 -22.51 -70.15
N SER A 32 78.46 -23.25 -69.21
CA SER A 32 78.14 -24.67 -69.39
C SER A 32 77.07 -24.91 -70.46
N LEU A 33 76.09 -24.02 -70.63
CA LEU A 33 75.07 -24.16 -71.68
C LEU A 33 75.60 -23.74 -73.05
N TYR A 34 76.42 -22.68 -73.11
CA TYR A 34 77.12 -22.27 -74.33
C TYR A 34 78.00 -23.41 -74.87
N ASP A 35 78.82 -24.00 -74.00
CA ASP A 35 79.74 -25.09 -74.35
C ASP A 35 78.98 -26.37 -74.76
N ALA A 36 77.87 -26.69 -74.07
CA ALA A 36 77.00 -27.79 -74.46
C ALA A 36 76.33 -27.58 -75.84
N LEU A 37 75.89 -26.37 -76.18
CA LEU A 37 75.29 -26.08 -77.49
C LEU A 37 76.31 -26.15 -78.63
N VAL A 38 77.52 -25.67 -78.41
CA VAL A 38 78.63 -25.78 -79.39
C VAL A 38 79.05 -27.24 -79.57
N SER A 39 79.03 -28.05 -78.51
CA SER A 39 79.35 -29.49 -78.57
C SER A 39 78.38 -30.32 -79.44
N ILE A 40 77.14 -29.85 -79.61
CA ILE A 40 76.12 -30.44 -80.50
C ILE A 40 76.17 -29.79 -81.90
N ASN A 41 77.25 -29.08 -82.23
CA ASN A 41 77.54 -28.47 -83.52
C ASN A 41 76.64 -27.26 -83.88
N VAL A 42 76.20 -26.48 -82.88
CA VAL A 42 75.53 -25.19 -83.11
C VAL A 42 76.60 -24.09 -83.32
N PRO A 43 76.53 -23.30 -84.42
CA PRO A 43 77.47 -22.18 -84.64
C PRO A 43 77.44 -21.15 -83.51
N GLY A 44 78.63 -20.67 -83.10
CA GLY A 44 78.79 -19.84 -81.90
C GLY A 44 77.91 -18.58 -81.83
N ASP A 45 77.60 -17.96 -82.97
CA ASP A 45 76.74 -16.76 -83.02
C ASP A 45 75.27 -17.09 -82.74
N LYS A 46 74.80 -18.28 -83.14
CA LYS A 46 73.45 -18.77 -82.84
C LYS A 46 73.32 -19.20 -81.39
N ALA A 47 74.37 -19.82 -80.82
CA ALA A 47 74.40 -20.18 -79.40
C ALA A 47 74.34 -18.93 -78.50
N ARG A 48 75.03 -17.83 -78.87
CA ARG A 48 74.91 -16.54 -78.16
C ARG A 48 73.50 -15.96 -78.24
N ALA A 49 72.89 -15.93 -79.42
CA ALA A 49 71.53 -15.41 -79.58
C ALA A 49 70.49 -16.18 -78.74
N VAL A 50 70.66 -17.50 -78.55
CA VAL A 50 69.79 -18.31 -77.68
C VAL A 50 69.99 -17.95 -76.21
N ILE A 51 71.23 -17.74 -75.78
CA ILE A 51 71.53 -17.32 -74.40
C ILE A 51 71.01 -15.92 -74.14
N ASP A 52 71.19 -14.97 -75.07
CA ASP A 52 70.67 -13.61 -74.96
C ASP A 52 69.12 -13.60 -74.93
N ALA A 53 68.48 -14.44 -75.75
CA ALA A 53 67.03 -14.61 -75.72
C ALA A 53 66.56 -15.23 -74.39
N MET A 54 67.29 -16.21 -73.85
CA MET A 54 66.98 -16.84 -72.57
C MET A 54 67.22 -15.89 -71.39
N GLU A 55 68.28 -15.09 -71.40
CA GLU A 55 68.56 -14.07 -70.39
C GLU A 55 67.49 -12.98 -70.43
N ARG A 56 67.07 -12.56 -71.64
CA ARG A 56 65.95 -11.65 -71.82
C ARG A 56 64.65 -12.26 -71.30
N ASP A 57 64.33 -13.51 -71.63
CA ASP A 57 63.14 -14.19 -71.13
C ASP A 57 63.17 -14.41 -69.61
N MET A 58 64.35 -14.68 -69.03
CA MET A 58 64.56 -14.74 -67.59
C MET A 58 64.37 -13.37 -66.90
N GLY A 59 64.67 -12.26 -67.60
CA GLY A 59 64.52 -10.90 -67.09
C GLY A 59 63.16 -10.25 -67.35
N THR A 60 62.42 -10.67 -68.39
CA THR A 60 61.18 -10.01 -68.82
C THR A 60 59.92 -10.86 -68.70
N THR A 61 60.06 -12.19 -68.77
CA THR A 61 58.90 -13.09 -68.95
C THR A 61 58.78 -14.10 -67.82
N LEU A 62 59.89 -14.56 -67.25
CA LEU A 62 59.91 -15.54 -66.16
C LEU A 62 59.96 -14.82 -64.80
N ALA A 63 59.12 -15.26 -63.86
CA ALA A 63 59.25 -14.85 -62.47
C ALA A 63 60.57 -15.37 -61.90
N THR A 64 61.41 -14.45 -61.43
CA THR A 64 62.69 -14.82 -60.84
C THR A 64 62.47 -15.43 -59.45
N LYS A 65 63.49 -16.14 -58.94
CA LYS A 65 63.48 -16.65 -57.57
C LYS A 65 63.26 -15.53 -56.53
N VAL A 66 63.71 -14.32 -56.85
CA VAL A 66 63.52 -13.14 -56.00
C VAL A 66 62.05 -12.75 -55.93
N ASP A 67 61.34 -12.72 -57.07
CA ASP A 67 59.90 -12.41 -57.11
C ASP A 67 59.08 -13.40 -56.29
N LEU A 68 59.42 -14.70 -56.38
CA LEU A 68 58.79 -15.74 -55.56
C LEU A 68 59.09 -15.59 -54.06
N GLN A 69 60.29 -15.12 -53.70
CA GLN A 69 60.63 -14.83 -52.30
C GLN A 69 59.87 -13.62 -51.77
N ILE A 70 59.71 -12.57 -52.57
CA ILE A 70 58.92 -11.39 -52.22
C ILE A 70 57.45 -11.79 -52.02
N LEU A 71 56.86 -12.52 -52.98
CA LEU A 71 55.48 -12.99 -52.87
C LEU A 71 55.26 -13.87 -51.63
N ARG A 72 56.24 -14.72 -51.30
CA ARG A 72 56.21 -15.52 -50.07
C ARG A 72 56.25 -14.63 -48.83
N GLN A 73 57.16 -13.67 -48.76
CA GLN A 73 57.26 -12.74 -47.64
C GLN A 73 55.99 -11.89 -47.50
N ASP A 74 55.43 -11.39 -48.59
CA ASP A 74 54.17 -10.65 -48.59
C ASP A 74 53.02 -11.52 -48.08
N GLY A 75 52.97 -12.80 -48.48
CA GLY A 75 52.03 -13.77 -47.96
C GLY A 75 52.20 -13.99 -46.45
N GLU A 76 53.42 -14.26 -46.00
CA GLU A 76 53.76 -14.44 -44.58
C GLU A 76 53.41 -13.19 -43.74
N ASN A 77 53.70 -11.99 -44.26
CA ASN A 77 53.36 -10.71 -43.64
C ASN A 77 51.84 -10.53 -43.54
N ARG A 78 51.09 -10.79 -44.62
CA ARG A 78 49.62 -10.72 -44.59
C ARG A 78 49.00 -11.73 -43.63
N PHE A 79 49.52 -12.95 -43.58
CA PHE A 79 49.07 -13.95 -42.60
C PHE A 79 49.39 -13.53 -41.17
N ALA A 80 50.55 -12.93 -40.93
CA ALA A 80 50.91 -12.39 -39.62
C ALA A 80 49.98 -11.24 -39.20
N MET A 81 49.64 -10.33 -40.12
CA MET A 81 48.67 -9.27 -39.88
C MET A 81 47.28 -9.84 -39.56
N LEU A 82 46.76 -10.76 -40.38
CA LEU A 82 45.46 -11.39 -40.15
C LEU A 82 45.41 -12.17 -38.82
N ALA A 83 46.49 -12.86 -38.45
CA ALA A 83 46.58 -13.55 -37.16
C ALA A 83 46.53 -12.54 -35.99
N GLY A 84 47.19 -11.38 -36.15
CA GLY A 84 47.10 -10.26 -35.21
C GLY A 84 45.67 -9.72 -35.08
N ASP A 85 45.00 -9.44 -36.19
CA ASP A 85 43.62 -8.94 -36.21
C ASP A 85 42.65 -9.94 -35.56
N ILE A 86 42.79 -11.23 -35.85
CA ILE A 86 41.97 -12.28 -35.22
C ILE A 86 42.22 -12.34 -33.70
N ALA A 87 43.47 -12.19 -33.26
CA ALA A 87 43.80 -12.16 -31.84
C ALA A 87 43.21 -10.92 -31.14
N ALA A 88 43.29 -9.75 -31.79
CA ALA A 88 42.69 -8.52 -31.30
C ALA A 88 41.16 -8.64 -31.19
N LEU A 89 40.50 -9.10 -32.25
CA LEU A 89 39.04 -9.33 -32.24
C LEU A 89 38.63 -10.33 -31.15
N ARG A 90 39.38 -11.42 -30.96
CA ARG A 90 39.10 -12.37 -29.87
C ARG A 90 39.22 -11.72 -28.49
N ALA A 91 40.22 -10.86 -28.29
CA ALA A 91 40.38 -10.13 -27.03
C ALA A 91 39.22 -9.17 -26.79
N ASP A 92 38.81 -8.41 -27.82
CA ASP A 92 37.69 -7.47 -27.75
C ASP A 92 36.37 -8.19 -27.47
N LEU A 93 36.06 -9.27 -28.20
CA LEU A 93 34.85 -10.07 -27.94
C LEU A 93 34.84 -10.63 -26.52
N THR A 94 35.98 -11.12 -26.02
CA THR A 94 36.08 -11.64 -24.64
C THR A 94 35.81 -10.53 -23.63
N ARG A 95 36.31 -9.32 -23.90
CA ARG A 95 36.09 -8.14 -23.07
C ARG A 95 34.63 -7.71 -23.07
N GLU A 96 34.02 -7.58 -24.24
CA GLU A 96 32.61 -7.20 -24.38
C GLU A 96 31.68 -8.20 -23.71
N ILE A 97 31.90 -9.51 -23.92
CA ILE A 97 31.13 -10.56 -23.24
C ILE A 97 31.30 -10.45 -21.71
N GLY A 98 32.50 -10.15 -21.23
CA GLY A 98 32.77 -9.93 -19.81
C GLY A 98 31.98 -8.74 -19.25
N LEU A 99 31.97 -7.62 -19.97
CA LEU A 99 31.22 -6.41 -19.61
C LEU A 99 29.71 -6.69 -19.59
N SER A 100 29.14 -7.25 -20.65
CA SER A 100 27.70 -7.56 -20.72
C SER A 100 27.26 -8.52 -19.62
N ARG A 101 28.09 -9.53 -19.28
CA ARG A 101 27.80 -10.42 -18.14
C ARG A 101 27.81 -9.68 -16.81
N SER A 102 28.75 -8.74 -16.64
CA SER A 102 28.83 -7.93 -15.42
C SER A 102 27.63 -6.99 -15.27
N ASP A 103 27.16 -6.39 -16.36
CA ASP A 103 26.00 -5.51 -16.36
C ASP A 103 24.72 -6.30 -16.09
N ALA A 104 24.53 -7.45 -16.74
CA ALA A 104 23.41 -8.35 -16.45
C ALA A 104 23.39 -8.81 -14.98
N ALA A 105 24.56 -9.09 -14.40
CA ALA A 105 24.67 -9.43 -12.97
C ALA A 105 24.25 -8.25 -12.07
N ARG A 106 24.65 -7.02 -12.41
CA ARG A 106 24.26 -5.80 -11.67
C ARG A 106 22.76 -5.57 -11.74
N GLU A 107 22.15 -5.63 -12.91
CA GLU A 107 20.71 -5.46 -13.09
C GLU A 107 19.93 -6.52 -12.30
N SER A 108 20.36 -7.79 -12.35
CA SER A 108 19.72 -8.84 -11.56
C SER A 108 19.81 -8.61 -10.05
N ALA A 109 20.92 -8.02 -9.58
CA ALA A 109 21.09 -7.66 -8.17
C ALA A 109 20.25 -6.45 -7.78
N LEU A 110 20.10 -5.46 -8.65
CA LEU A 110 19.23 -4.30 -8.45
C LEU A 110 17.76 -4.73 -8.39
N LEU A 111 17.29 -5.53 -9.35
CA LEU A 111 15.92 -6.06 -9.36
C LEU A 111 15.60 -6.85 -8.08
N ARG A 112 16.54 -7.67 -7.59
CA ARG A 112 16.36 -8.36 -6.30
C ARG A 112 16.19 -7.38 -5.15
N ARG A 113 17.01 -6.32 -5.09
CA ARG A 113 16.90 -5.27 -4.05
C ARG A 113 15.58 -4.52 -4.14
N GLU A 114 15.13 -4.17 -5.35
CA GLU A 114 13.85 -3.51 -5.56
C GLU A 114 12.68 -4.40 -5.14
N MET A 115 12.73 -5.69 -5.46
CA MET A 115 11.72 -6.66 -5.00
C MET A 115 11.69 -6.80 -3.48
N ASP A 116 12.86 -6.84 -2.83
CA ASP A 116 12.94 -6.89 -1.36
C ASP A 116 12.45 -5.58 -0.73
N GLY A 117 12.75 -4.44 -1.36
CA GLY A 117 12.22 -3.12 -0.99
C GLY A 117 10.70 -3.07 -1.07
N PHE A 118 10.11 -3.45 -2.20
CA PHE A 118 8.66 -3.51 -2.40
C PHE A 118 7.99 -4.44 -1.39
N ARG A 119 8.55 -5.63 -1.15
CA ARG A 119 8.03 -6.55 -0.12
C ARG A 119 8.06 -5.92 1.28
N GLY A 120 9.11 -5.16 1.60
CA GLY A 120 9.22 -4.44 2.86
C GLY A 120 8.21 -3.31 3.01
N GLU A 121 7.97 -2.55 1.94
CA GLU A 121 6.94 -1.49 1.90
C GLU A 121 5.54 -2.08 2.06
N VAL A 122 5.20 -3.12 1.30
CA VAL A 122 3.92 -3.82 1.42
C VAL A 122 3.71 -4.35 2.84
N ALA A 123 4.73 -4.96 3.47
CA ALA A 123 4.63 -5.42 4.85
C ALA A 123 4.32 -4.27 5.82
N LYS A 124 4.98 -3.12 5.67
CA LYS A 124 4.73 -1.93 6.50
C LYS A 124 3.32 -1.38 6.30
N GLU A 125 2.83 -1.32 5.07
CA GLU A 125 1.47 -0.86 4.78
C GLU A 125 0.43 -1.80 5.38
N PHE A 126 0.63 -3.12 5.29
CA PHE A 126 -0.27 -4.10 5.91
C PHE A 126 -0.30 -3.99 7.43
N ASP A 127 0.86 -3.83 8.07
CA ASP A 127 0.92 -3.63 9.52
C ASP A 127 0.30 -2.30 9.94
N GLY A 128 0.51 -1.24 9.14
CA GLY A 128 -0.14 0.06 9.31
C GLY A 128 -1.66 -0.04 9.26
N PHE A 129 -2.20 -0.66 8.20
CA PHE A 129 -3.62 -0.89 8.02
C PHE A 129 -4.24 -1.71 9.17
N ARG A 130 -3.58 -2.80 9.60
CA ARG A 130 -4.03 -3.58 10.76
C ARG A 130 -4.09 -2.74 12.04
N GLY A 131 -3.08 -1.88 12.26
CA GLY A 131 -3.05 -0.97 13.40
C GLY A 131 -4.15 0.08 13.37
N GLU A 132 -4.46 0.62 12.19
CA GLU A 132 -5.55 1.58 12.00
C GLU A 132 -6.92 0.94 12.24
N VAL A 133 -7.18 -0.23 11.65
CA VAL A 133 -8.43 -0.98 11.88
C VAL A 133 -8.63 -1.32 13.36
N ALA A 134 -7.57 -1.72 14.07
CA ALA A 134 -7.65 -1.97 15.50
C ALA A 134 -8.05 -0.72 16.30
N LYS A 135 -7.47 0.44 15.96
CA LYS A 135 -7.80 1.73 16.60
C LYS A 135 -9.24 2.16 16.32
N GLU A 136 -9.70 2.05 15.08
CA GLU A 136 -11.09 2.37 14.72
C GLU A 136 -12.08 1.48 15.48
N PHE A 137 -11.78 0.19 15.60
CA PHE A 137 -12.65 -0.76 16.29
C PHE A 137 -12.71 -0.51 17.81
N ASP A 138 -11.58 -0.19 18.42
CA ASP A 138 -11.53 0.21 19.84
C ASP A 138 -12.24 1.55 20.06
N GLY A 139 -12.09 2.50 19.12
CA GLY A 139 -12.81 3.77 19.11
C GLY A 139 -14.32 3.56 19.06
N PHE A 140 -14.81 2.77 18.11
CA PHE A 140 -16.23 2.43 17.97
C PHE A 140 -16.79 1.75 19.23
N ARG A 141 -16.07 0.78 19.80
CA ARG A 141 -16.46 0.14 21.07
C ARG A 141 -16.57 1.15 22.21
N GLY A 142 -15.64 2.10 22.27
CA GLY A 142 -15.64 3.19 23.25
C GLY A 142 -16.83 4.12 23.09
N GLU A 143 -17.17 4.51 21.86
CA GLU A 143 -18.35 5.34 21.56
C GLU A 143 -19.64 4.61 21.89
N VAL A 144 -19.80 3.35 21.47
CA VAL A 144 -20.97 2.53 21.80
C VAL A 144 -21.14 2.42 23.32
N ALA A 145 -20.07 2.19 24.08
CA ALA A 145 -20.14 2.14 25.53
C ALA A 145 -20.60 3.47 26.16
N LYS A 146 -20.19 4.62 25.61
CA LYS A 146 -20.63 5.95 26.05
C LYS A 146 -22.12 6.18 25.76
N GLU A 147 -22.57 5.85 24.55
CA GLU A 147 -23.98 5.98 24.16
C GLU A 147 -24.88 5.12 25.07
N PHE A 148 -24.51 3.87 25.33
CA PHE A 148 -25.26 3.02 26.26
C PHE A 148 -25.28 3.57 27.69
N ALA A 149 -24.19 4.18 28.16
CA ALA A 149 -24.14 4.82 29.46
C ALA A 149 -25.05 6.06 29.53
N SER A 150 -25.08 6.87 28.46
CA SER A 150 -25.99 8.03 28.36
C SER A 150 -27.45 7.59 28.40
N VAL A 151 -27.84 6.63 27.56
CA VAL A 151 -29.21 6.09 27.52
C VAL A 151 -29.64 5.53 28.88
N ARG A 152 -28.76 4.81 29.58
CA ARG A 152 -29.06 4.31 30.93
C ARG A 152 -29.29 5.45 31.92
N LYS A 153 -28.51 6.53 31.83
CA LYS A 153 -28.64 7.72 32.69
C LYS A 153 -29.95 8.46 32.40
N GLU A 154 -30.25 8.70 31.13
CA GLU A 154 -31.51 9.32 30.69
C GLU A 154 -32.72 8.52 31.15
N PHE A 155 -32.68 7.20 31.00
CA PHE A 155 -33.77 6.33 31.46
C PHE A 155 -33.92 6.32 33.00
N GLY A 156 -32.81 6.41 33.73
CA GLY A 156 -32.82 6.61 35.17
C GLY A 156 -33.45 7.95 35.57
N GLY A 157 -33.12 9.02 34.83
CA GLY A 157 -33.72 10.35 34.99
C GLY A 157 -35.24 10.33 34.74
N PHE A 158 -35.67 9.78 33.62
CA PHE A 158 -37.08 9.63 33.27
C PHE A 158 -37.87 8.86 34.34
N ARG A 159 -37.34 7.73 34.83
CA ARG A 159 -37.98 6.99 35.94
C ARG A 159 -38.10 7.84 37.21
N GLY A 160 -37.11 8.67 37.51
CA GLY A 160 -37.14 9.60 38.64
C GLY A 160 -38.19 10.70 38.48
N GLU A 161 -38.31 11.28 37.29
CA GLU A 161 -39.36 12.26 36.98
C GLU A 161 -40.75 11.65 37.07
N VAL A 162 -40.98 10.48 36.47
CA VAL A 162 -42.26 9.76 36.56
C VAL A 162 -42.63 9.47 38.02
N ALA A 163 -41.67 9.06 38.86
CA ALA A 163 -41.93 8.84 40.28
C ALA A 163 -42.37 10.12 41.02
N LYS A 164 -41.76 11.27 40.70
CA LYS A 164 -42.15 12.58 41.28
C LYS A 164 -43.53 13.02 40.83
N GLU A 165 -43.84 12.88 39.54
CA GLU A 165 -45.17 13.19 38.99
C GLU A 165 -46.25 12.36 39.69
N PHE A 166 -46.03 11.05 39.86
CA PHE A 166 -46.97 10.20 40.61
C PHE A 166 -47.12 10.61 42.08
N GLU A 167 -46.05 11.04 42.74
CA GLU A 167 -46.11 11.55 44.11
C GLU A 167 -46.91 12.86 44.18
N SER A 168 -46.69 13.76 43.23
CA SER A 168 -47.45 15.02 43.12
C SER A 168 -48.94 14.76 42.93
N VAL A 169 -49.30 13.91 41.97
CA VAL A 169 -50.71 13.53 41.71
C VAL A 169 -51.35 12.91 42.95
N ARG A 170 -50.63 12.07 43.71
CA ARG A 170 -51.15 11.50 44.96
C ARG A 170 -51.42 12.59 46.00
N LYS A 171 -50.50 13.55 46.18
CA LYS A 171 -50.67 14.68 47.10
C LYS A 171 -51.83 15.58 46.69
N GLU A 172 -51.96 15.88 45.41
CA GLU A 172 -53.10 16.65 44.88
C GLU A 172 -54.43 15.93 45.13
N MET A 173 -54.48 14.61 44.93
CA MET A 173 -55.68 13.81 45.17
C MET A 173 -56.05 13.76 46.67
N ASP A 174 -55.06 13.62 47.56
CA ASP A 174 -55.29 13.70 49.01
C ASP A 174 -55.76 15.11 49.42
N GLY A 175 -55.14 16.16 48.87
CA GLY A 175 -55.55 17.55 49.05
C GLY A 175 -57.01 17.78 48.62
N PHE A 176 -57.38 17.35 47.41
CA PHE A 176 -58.75 17.44 46.91
C PHE A 176 -59.75 16.72 47.82
N ARG A 177 -59.44 15.52 48.31
CA ARG A 177 -60.32 14.79 49.26
C ARG A 177 -60.50 15.56 50.57
N THR A 178 -59.44 16.17 51.10
CA THR A 178 -59.54 16.99 52.31
C THR A 178 -60.38 18.24 52.09
N GLU A 179 -60.21 18.92 50.96
CA GLU A 179 -60.97 20.11 50.60
C GLU A 179 -62.46 19.78 50.46
N VAL A 180 -62.80 18.73 49.70
CA VAL A 180 -64.19 18.27 49.55
C VAL A 180 -64.81 17.92 50.90
N THR A 181 -64.08 17.22 51.78
CA THR A 181 -64.58 16.89 53.12
C THR A 181 -64.83 18.13 53.96
N ARG A 182 -63.95 19.13 53.85
CA ARG A 182 -64.07 20.42 54.54
C ARG A 182 -65.28 21.20 54.05
N GLU A 183 -65.44 21.36 52.74
CA GLU A 183 -66.58 22.08 52.16
C GLU A 183 -67.91 21.41 52.52
N PHE A 184 -68.01 20.08 52.45
CA PHE A 184 -69.21 19.36 52.92
C PHE A 184 -69.48 19.57 54.42
N GLY A 185 -68.42 19.69 55.23
CA GLY A 185 -68.53 20.04 56.65
C GLY A 185 -69.11 21.45 56.85
N LEU A 186 -68.61 22.43 56.11
CA LEU A 186 -69.11 23.82 56.13
C LEU A 186 -70.56 23.90 55.66
N VAL A 187 -70.93 23.26 54.55
CA VAL A 187 -72.31 23.22 54.04
C VAL A 187 -73.27 22.61 55.07
N ARG A 188 -72.87 21.53 55.76
CA ARG A 188 -73.68 20.96 56.85
C ARG A 188 -73.86 21.93 58.01
N GLN A 189 -72.82 22.66 58.37
CA GLN A 189 -72.86 23.67 59.43
C GLN A 189 -73.78 24.83 59.04
N GLU A 190 -73.65 25.36 57.82
CA GLU A 190 -74.53 26.40 57.28
C GLU A 190 -76.00 25.94 57.27
N MET A 191 -76.28 24.70 56.87
CA MET A 191 -77.63 24.16 56.88
C MET A 191 -78.21 24.01 58.30
N GLN A 192 -77.37 23.69 59.30
CA GLN A 192 -77.79 23.68 60.71
C GLN A 192 -78.10 25.09 61.22
N VAL A 193 -77.28 26.08 60.86
CA VAL A 193 -77.50 27.49 61.21
C VAL A 193 -78.81 27.98 60.58
N LEU A 194 -79.00 27.80 59.27
CA LEU A 194 -80.23 28.17 58.57
C LEU A 194 -81.48 27.52 59.18
N ARG A 195 -81.43 26.22 59.51
CA ARG A 195 -82.55 25.53 60.17
C ARG A 195 -82.82 26.10 61.57
N GLY A 196 -81.79 26.46 62.31
CA GLY A 196 -81.90 27.10 63.62
C GLY A 196 -82.50 28.51 63.52
N ASP A 197 -82.06 29.31 62.55
CA ASP A 197 -82.59 30.64 62.28
C ASP A 197 -84.08 30.57 61.89
N LEU A 198 -84.46 29.68 60.96
CA LEU A 198 -85.86 29.43 60.60
C LEU A 198 -86.72 28.99 61.79
N GLY A 199 -86.17 28.19 62.71
CA GLY A 199 -86.84 27.80 63.94
C GLY A 199 -87.13 29.00 64.85
N ARG A 200 -86.11 29.87 65.05
CA ARG A 200 -86.24 31.11 65.82
C ARG A 200 -87.25 32.07 65.18
N ASP A 201 -87.24 32.21 63.86
CA ASP A 201 -88.19 33.06 63.13
C ASP A 201 -89.64 32.56 63.30
N MET A 202 -89.88 31.24 63.23
CA MET A 202 -91.21 30.66 63.44
C MET A 202 -91.71 30.85 64.88
N GLU A 203 -90.83 30.76 65.87
CA GLU A 203 -91.18 31.07 67.27
C GLU A 203 -91.49 32.56 67.45
N ALA A 204 -90.69 33.45 66.87
CA ALA A 204 -90.92 34.89 66.89
C ALA A 204 -92.25 35.26 66.24
N LEU A 205 -92.59 34.66 65.09
CA LEU A 205 -93.89 34.80 64.43
C LEU A 205 -95.04 34.33 65.34
N ARG A 206 -94.93 33.14 65.96
CA ARG A 206 -95.94 32.62 66.89
C ARG A 206 -96.15 33.51 68.11
N LEU A 207 -95.07 33.97 68.74
CA LEU A 207 -95.13 34.90 69.87
C LEU A 207 -95.77 36.23 69.43
N THR A 208 -95.36 36.76 68.27
CA THR A 208 -95.91 38.01 67.73
C THR A 208 -97.41 37.89 67.43
N MET A 209 -97.85 36.77 66.84
CA MET A 209 -99.27 36.51 66.61
C MET A 209 -100.05 36.34 67.91
N THR A 210 -99.49 35.64 68.90
CA THR A 210 -100.13 35.44 70.20
C THR A 210 -100.28 36.76 70.96
N VAL A 211 -99.24 37.60 70.94
CA VAL A 211 -99.28 38.95 71.52
C VAL A 211 -100.29 39.83 70.79
N ARG A 212 -100.28 39.86 69.45
CA ARG A 212 -101.29 40.61 68.66
C ARG A 212 -102.71 40.15 68.94
N LEU A 213 -102.99 38.85 68.88
CA LEU A 213 -104.31 38.28 69.16
C LEU A 213 -104.75 38.53 70.60
N GLY A 214 -103.84 38.37 71.58
CA GLY A 214 -104.09 38.67 72.98
C GLY A 214 -104.44 40.15 73.21
N SER A 215 -103.66 41.06 72.62
CA SER A 215 -103.95 42.50 72.68
C SER A 215 -105.28 42.86 72.02
N MET A 216 -105.62 42.25 70.87
CA MET A 216 -106.92 42.44 70.19
C MET A 216 -108.10 41.94 71.04
N LEU A 217 -107.97 40.79 71.72
CA LEU A 217 -108.98 40.27 72.64
C LEU A 217 -109.22 41.21 73.82
N ILE A 218 -108.15 41.75 74.43
CA ILE A 218 -108.26 42.71 75.54
C ILE A 218 -108.97 43.97 75.10
N VAL A 219 -108.64 44.53 73.93
CA VAL A 219 -109.33 45.69 73.35
C VAL A 219 -110.80 45.37 73.07
N ALA A 220 -111.10 44.23 72.44
CA ALA A 220 -112.47 43.81 72.12
C ALA A 220 -113.33 43.62 73.38
N VAL A 221 -112.81 42.94 74.39
CA VAL A 221 -113.49 42.75 75.69
C VAL A 221 -113.67 44.08 76.41
N GLY A 222 -112.65 44.94 76.38
CA GLY A 222 -112.73 46.30 76.94
C GLY A 222 -113.88 47.10 76.32
N VAL A 223 -113.98 47.13 74.98
CA VAL A 223 -115.09 47.80 74.27
C VAL A 223 -116.44 47.17 74.62
N MET A 224 -116.54 45.83 74.64
CA MET A 224 -117.77 45.11 75.04
C MET A 224 -118.23 45.51 76.45
N LEU A 225 -117.32 45.53 77.43
CA LEU A 225 -117.63 45.91 78.81
C LEU A 225 -118.10 47.36 78.91
N THR A 226 -117.50 48.28 78.14
CA THR A 226 -117.96 49.68 78.09
C THR A 226 -119.37 49.83 77.51
N VAL A 227 -119.72 49.02 76.49
CA VAL A 227 -121.07 49.02 75.90
C VAL A 227 -122.09 48.43 76.87
N LEU A 228 -121.76 47.33 77.56
CA LEU A 228 -122.61 46.72 78.58
C LEU A 228 -122.89 47.67 79.74
N ARG A 229 -121.86 48.40 80.21
CA ARG A 229 -122.03 49.42 81.25
C ARG A 229 -122.87 50.61 80.79
N ALA A 230 -122.91 50.91 79.48
CA ALA A 230 -123.76 51.99 78.95
C ALA A 230 -125.24 51.59 78.82
N TRP A 231 -125.56 50.30 78.90
CA TRP A 231 -126.94 49.76 78.81
C TRP A 231 -127.57 49.41 80.16
N LEU A 232 -126.79 49.40 81.24
CA LEU A 232 -127.18 49.12 82.63
C LEU A 232 -127.27 50.43 83.43
#